data_AF-A0AA92QD89-F1
#
_entry.id   AF-A0AA92QD89-F1
#
_cell.length_a   1.000
_cell.length_b   1.000
_cell.length_c   1.000
_cell.angle_alpha   90.00
_cell.angle_beta   90.00
_cell.angle_gamma   90.00
#
_symmetry.space_group_name_H-M   'P 1'
#
loop_
_entity.id
_entity.type
_entity.pdbx_description
1 polymer ?
#
loop_
_entity_poly.entity_id
_entity_poly.type
_entity_poly.pdbx_seq_one_letter_code
_entity_poly.pdbx_strand_id
1 'polypeptide(L)'
;MSQRRERHTKIVATLGPASSSLETIRQLFLAGADTFRLNFSHGTHDDHATRLGVIREVESIVGRPIGVLLDLQGPKLRLGTFSSGPVKLVAGQPFRLQLAETDGNDRVAHLPHPEIFEALMPGNALLIDDGRVRLRVTSCGADFAETRVETGGKVSDRKGVNVPDCALKLSALTEKDHRDLRFGLKLGVDWVALSSLGTDMKVLGDAFIKLVKMLVAPIVFATVVTGIAKMGDIKAVGRVGLKAMIYFEIVTTGALAIGLVVAHIVNPGGGMNVDPHSLYLSSVAGYAKVAQEQSLKDVFLHLIPESFIGAFVHGDMLPVVLITVLFGLALAHAGERASTLVTTVDEFLHTMFGVIGYVMKFAPIGAFGAIAYTVGKYGLTSLVALGHLMFAFYVTCILFVFVVLGAVLKLCGINVFRLIRYLRTEILITLGTASAEPALPRLLDKLERMGCEKSVVGLVVPTGYAFNLDGVCIYLTMAVIFIAQATNTPLTLGQELTILAMGLVTSKGMSGVPGGGFVALAATLSSVHILPLSAIALLVGIDRFMGEARAVTSIIGNAVAAVAVATWEKKYDAAAMRKALYRDGIEDNGSSEPSGMSTASPAPDLAPLPTRS
;
A
#
# COMPACT_ATOMS: atom_id res chain seq x y z
N MET A 1 -26.16 36.57 -2.90
CA MET A 1 -24.87 36.40 -3.60
C MET A 1 -24.50 34.92 -3.57
N SER A 2 -24.55 34.25 -4.71
CA SER A 2 -24.23 32.82 -4.84
C SER A 2 -22.72 32.64 -4.79
N GLN A 3 -22.17 32.27 -3.62
CA GLN A 3 -20.82 31.73 -3.58
C GLN A 3 -20.85 30.33 -4.17
N ARG A 4 -20.44 30.25 -5.44
CA ARG A 4 -20.08 29.02 -6.12
C ARG A 4 -19.08 28.26 -5.23
N ARG A 5 -19.29 26.96 -5.09
CA ARG A 5 -18.44 26.09 -4.26
C ARG A 5 -17.02 26.13 -4.82
N GLU A 6 -16.06 26.62 -4.04
CA GLU A 6 -14.65 26.73 -4.46
C GLU A 6 -13.84 25.44 -4.28
N ARG A 7 -14.44 24.42 -3.65
CA ARG A 7 -13.78 23.13 -3.37
C ARG A 7 -14.43 21.97 -4.12
N HIS A 8 -13.61 21.01 -4.50
CA HIS A 8 -14.02 19.76 -5.16
C HIS A 8 -14.49 18.66 -4.18
N THR A 9 -14.33 18.86 -2.86
CA THR A 9 -14.65 17.87 -1.83
C THR A 9 -15.99 18.17 -1.14
N LYS A 10 -16.81 17.14 -0.93
CA LYS A 10 -18.04 17.23 -0.12
C LYS A 10 -17.78 16.85 1.35
N ILE A 11 -18.37 17.59 2.28
CA ILE A 11 -18.33 17.31 3.72
C ILE A 11 -19.65 16.65 4.13
N VAL A 12 -19.55 15.45 4.70
CA VAL A 12 -20.68 14.72 5.29
C VAL A 12 -20.61 14.84 6.81
N ALA A 13 -21.63 15.43 7.44
CA ALA A 13 -21.70 15.60 8.89
C ALA A 13 -22.76 14.68 9.49
N THR A 14 -22.43 13.92 10.55
CA THR A 14 -23.41 13.05 11.22
C THR A 14 -24.18 13.83 12.28
N LEU A 15 -25.51 13.79 12.23
CA LEU A 15 -26.35 14.46 13.22
C LEU A 15 -26.65 13.56 14.42
N GLY A 16 -26.50 14.10 15.62
CA GLY A 16 -26.89 13.49 16.88
C GLY A 16 -27.86 14.36 17.68
N PRO A 17 -28.23 13.94 18.91
CA PRO A 17 -29.15 14.69 19.78
C PRO A 17 -28.68 16.11 20.10
N ALA A 18 -27.37 16.33 20.24
CA ALA A 18 -26.79 17.64 20.52
C ALA A 18 -26.77 18.57 19.29
N SER A 19 -27.04 18.04 18.09
CA SER A 19 -26.92 18.77 16.82
C SER A 19 -28.20 18.70 15.99
N SER A 20 -29.36 18.52 16.62
CA SER A 20 -30.65 18.33 15.92
C SER A 20 -31.54 19.57 15.86
N SER A 21 -31.12 20.69 16.46
CA SER A 21 -31.88 21.95 16.39
C SER A 21 -31.70 22.64 15.04
N LEU A 22 -32.71 23.41 14.64
CA LEU A 22 -32.71 24.22 13.41
C LEU A 22 -31.49 25.14 13.32
N GLU A 23 -31.18 25.83 14.42
CA GLU A 23 -30.05 26.76 14.48
C GLU A 23 -28.71 26.05 14.27
N THR A 24 -28.47 24.93 14.95
CA THR A 24 -27.21 24.19 14.83
C THR A 24 -27.02 23.60 13.44
N ILE A 25 -28.07 23.00 12.85
CA ILE A 25 -28.01 22.44 11.50
C ILE A 25 -27.72 23.53 10.47
N ARG A 26 -28.34 24.71 10.63
CA ARG A 26 -28.06 25.88 9.78
C ARG A 26 -26.62 26.36 9.92
N GLN A 27 -26.10 26.47 11.14
CA GLN A 27 -24.70 26.85 11.37
C GLN A 27 -23.73 25.85 10.73
N LEU A 28 -23.99 24.55 10.87
CA LEU A 28 -23.18 23.50 10.23
C LEU A 28 -23.20 23.62 8.71
N PHE A 29 -24.36 23.88 8.11
CA PHE A 29 -24.47 24.09 6.66
C PHE A 29 -23.69 25.33 6.21
N LEU A 30 -23.82 26.46 6.91
CA LEU A 30 -23.10 27.70 6.60
C LEU A 30 -21.58 27.57 6.79
N ALA A 31 -21.13 26.78 7.76
CA ALA A 31 -19.73 26.40 7.93
C ALA A 31 -19.21 25.46 6.82
N GLY A 32 -20.12 24.90 6.02
CA GLY A 32 -19.80 24.12 4.83
C GLY A 32 -20.17 22.64 4.92
N ALA A 33 -21.04 22.18 5.81
CA ALA A 33 -21.60 20.83 5.67
C ALA A 33 -22.43 20.74 4.38
N ASP A 34 -22.23 19.70 3.59
CA ASP A 34 -22.90 19.54 2.29
C ASP A 34 -23.95 18.43 2.30
N THR A 35 -23.80 17.49 3.24
CA THR A 35 -24.68 16.35 3.40
C THR A 35 -24.78 16.01 4.88
N PHE A 36 -25.99 15.76 5.36
CA PHE A 36 -26.21 15.30 6.73
C PHE A 36 -26.49 13.80 6.76
N ARG A 37 -25.69 13.07 7.54
CA ARG A 37 -25.86 11.64 7.78
C ARG A 37 -26.78 11.42 8.98
N LEU A 38 -27.83 10.63 8.79
CA LEU A 38 -28.71 10.10 9.83
C LEU A 38 -28.28 8.66 10.15
N ASN A 39 -27.77 8.42 11.35
CA ASN A 39 -27.26 7.11 11.74
C ASN A 39 -28.36 6.26 12.38
N PHE A 40 -28.85 5.25 11.66
CA PHE A 40 -29.95 4.37 12.10
C PHE A 40 -29.50 3.27 13.07
N SER A 41 -28.22 3.25 13.46
CA SER A 41 -27.78 2.50 14.64
C SER A 41 -28.31 3.07 15.96
N HIS A 42 -28.74 4.33 15.95
CA HIS A 42 -29.17 5.07 17.14
C HIS A 42 -30.43 5.89 16.83
N GLY A 43 -31.26 6.12 17.83
CA GLY A 43 -32.52 6.87 17.67
C GLY A 43 -33.63 6.05 17.01
N THR A 44 -34.85 6.55 17.15
CA THR A 44 -36.06 5.95 16.59
C THR A 44 -36.31 6.45 15.16
N HIS A 45 -37.23 5.79 14.45
CA HIS A 45 -37.71 6.27 13.15
C HIS A 45 -38.28 7.69 13.25
N ASP A 46 -39.03 7.99 14.33
CA ASP A 46 -39.61 9.31 14.56
C ASP A 46 -38.55 10.40 14.83
N ASP A 47 -37.48 10.07 15.55
CA ASP A 47 -36.35 10.98 15.76
C ASP A 47 -35.71 11.37 14.41
N HIS A 48 -35.54 10.39 13.53
CA HIS A 48 -34.94 10.62 12.21
C HIS A 48 -35.87 11.36 11.27
N ALA A 49 -37.17 11.11 11.32
CA ALA A 49 -38.18 11.90 10.59
C ALA A 49 -38.16 13.36 11.04
N THR A 50 -38.08 13.61 12.35
CA THR A 50 -37.98 14.96 12.92
C THR A 50 -36.73 15.66 12.43
N ARG A 51 -35.56 15.01 12.51
CA ARG A 51 -34.29 15.58 12.01
C ARG A 51 -34.33 15.88 10.52
N LEU A 52 -34.92 14.99 9.72
CA LEU A 52 -35.09 15.24 8.29
C LEU A 52 -35.97 16.46 8.03
N GLY A 53 -37.08 16.61 8.77
CA GLY A 53 -37.93 17.80 8.70
C GLY A 53 -37.15 19.08 8.94
N VAL A 54 -36.31 19.10 9.99
CA VAL A 54 -35.45 20.26 10.29
C VAL A 54 -34.43 20.52 9.18
N ILE A 55 -33.82 19.48 8.59
CA ILE A 55 -32.90 19.64 7.45
C ILE A 55 -33.62 20.29 6.25
N ARG A 56 -34.82 19.81 5.91
CA ARG A 56 -35.62 20.35 4.80
C ARG A 56 -36.11 21.77 5.08
N GLU A 57 -36.37 22.12 6.33
CA GLU A 57 -36.66 23.51 6.74
C GLU A 57 -35.43 24.41 6.54
N VAL A 58 -34.24 23.99 6.98
CA VAL A 58 -32.99 24.72 6.73
C VAL A 58 -32.74 24.89 5.22
N GLU A 59 -32.94 23.84 4.43
CA GLU A 59 -32.83 23.85 2.96
C GLU A 59 -33.74 24.91 2.32
N SER A 60 -34.99 25.01 2.79
CA SER A 60 -35.94 26.05 2.37
C SER A 60 -35.45 27.46 2.72
N ILE A 61 -34.95 27.66 3.95
CA ILE A 61 -34.44 28.96 4.42
C ILE A 61 -33.20 29.41 3.63
N VAL A 62 -32.27 28.50 3.34
CA VAL A 62 -31.00 28.84 2.66
C VAL A 62 -31.12 28.81 1.14
N GLY A 63 -32.21 28.24 0.59
CA GLY A 63 -32.47 28.16 -0.85
C GLY A 63 -31.44 27.32 -1.61
N ARG A 64 -30.80 26.34 -0.95
CA ARG A 64 -29.77 25.48 -1.55
C ARG A 64 -29.99 24.03 -1.15
N PRO A 65 -29.90 23.09 -2.11
CA PRO A 65 -30.12 21.69 -1.79
C PRO A 65 -29.15 21.13 -0.75
N ILE A 66 -29.68 20.39 0.21
CA ILE A 66 -28.90 19.71 1.26
C ILE A 66 -29.07 18.20 1.08
N GLY A 67 -27.95 17.49 0.87
CA GLY A 67 -28.01 16.04 0.77
C GLY A 67 -28.33 15.39 2.11
N VAL A 68 -29.13 14.33 2.11
CA VAL A 68 -29.38 13.50 3.29
C VAL A 68 -28.95 12.07 3.02
N LEU A 69 -28.05 11.57 3.87
CA LEU A 69 -27.54 10.21 3.82
C LEU A 69 -28.14 9.40 4.96
N LEU A 70 -28.94 8.39 4.64
CA LEU A 70 -29.35 7.37 5.60
C LEU A 70 -28.22 6.38 5.77
N ASP A 71 -27.72 6.18 6.98
CA ASP A 71 -26.72 5.17 7.26
C ASP A 71 -27.34 4.01 8.03
N LEU A 72 -27.43 2.86 7.35
CA LEU A 72 -27.96 1.62 7.91
C LEU A 72 -27.03 1.09 9.01
N GLN A 73 -27.53 0.17 9.82
CA GLN A 73 -26.76 -0.36 10.93
C GLN A 73 -25.80 -1.45 10.49
N GLY A 74 -26.23 -2.31 9.57
CA GLY A 74 -25.51 -3.51 9.16
C GLY A 74 -25.48 -4.58 10.27
N PRO A 75 -24.95 -5.78 9.95
CA PRO A 75 -24.79 -6.85 10.93
C PRO A 75 -23.75 -6.42 11.99
N LYS A 76 -24.22 -6.23 13.24
CA LYS A 76 -23.33 -5.93 14.38
C LYS A 76 -23.18 -7.16 15.24
N LEU A 77 -22.08 -7.87 15.07
CA LEU A 77 -21.67 -8.97 15.94
C LEU A 77 -21.29 -8.41 17.31
N ARG A 78 -22.06 -8.73 18.35
CA ARG A 78 -21.86 -8.19 19.70
C ARG A 78 -22.15 -9.24 20.77
N LEU A 79 -21.48 -9.10 21.91
CA LEU A 79 -21.84 -9.85 23.10
C LEU A 79 -23.17 -9.39 23.70
N GLY A 80 -23.74 -10.24 24.56
CA GLY A 80 -24.84 -9.89 25.46
C GLY A 80 -24.45 -8.90 26.56
N THR A 81 -25.26 -8.86 27.60
CA THR A 81 -25.09 -8.04 28.81
C THR A 81 -24.33 -8.79 29.90
N PHE A 82 -23.72 -8.07 30.84
CA PHE A 82 -23.03 -8.62 32.00
C PHE A 82 -23.73 -8.15 33.30
N SER A 83 -24.17 -9.09 34.13
CA SER A 83 -25.00 -8.80 35.33
C SER A 83 -24.26 -8.00 36.41
N SER A 84 -22.94 -8.15 36.50
CA SER A 84 -22.10 -7.47 37.50
C SER A 84 -21.39 -6.23 36.94
N GLY A 85 -21.83 -5.72 35.79
CA GLY A 85 -21.14 -4.68 35.06
C GLY A 85 -19.87 -5.21 34.35
N PRO A 86 -18.92 -4.34 33.99
CA PRO A 86 -17.75 -4.73 33.22
C PRO A 86 -16.87 -5.73 33.96
N VAL A 87 -16.43 -6.76 33.25
CA VAL A 87 -15.62 -7.86 33.79
C VAL A 87 -14.20 -7.80 33.22
N LYS A 88 -13.21 -8.21 34.02
CA LYS A 88 -11.81 -8.27 33.59
C LYS A 88 -11.41 -9.71 33.33
N LEU A 89 -11.06 -10.03 32.09
CA LEU A 89 -10.54 -11.34 31.70
C LEU A 89 -9.00 -11.34 31.81
N VAL A 90 -8.44 -12.45 32.29
CA VAL A 90 -6.98 -12.62 32.48
C VAL A 90 -6.45 -13.60 31.44
N ALA A 91 -5.24 -13.37 30.93
CA ALA A 91 -4.60 -14.30 30.00
C ALA A 91 -4.48 -15.71 30.59
N GLY A 92 -4.73 -16.73 29.77
CA GLY A 92 -4.78 -18.15 30.15
C GLY A 92 -6.11 -18.63 30.73
N GLN A 93 -6.99 -17.71 31.13
CA GLN A 93 -8.31 -18.04 31.70
C GLN A 93 -9.22 -18.72 30.66
N PRO A 94 -9.95 -19.80 31.04
CA PRO A 94 -11.01 -20.33 30.19
C PRO A 94 -12.20 -19.37 30.17
N PHE A 95 -12.75 -19.13 28.98
CA PHE A 95 -13.92 -18.29 28.80
C PHE A 95 -14.85 -18.90 27.75
N ARG A 96 -16.11 -19.08 28.10
CA ARG A 96 -17.10 -19.72 27.24
C ARG A 96 -17.98 -18.66 26.57
N LEU A 97 -18.15 -18.77 25.26
CA LEU A 97 -19.20 -18.06 24.53
C LEU A 97 -20.32 -19.03 24.22
N GLN A 98 -21.57 -18.61 24.42
CA GLN A 98 -22.72 -19.49 24.17
C GLN A 98 -23.92 -18.75 23.60
N LEU A 99 -24.71 -19.46 22.82
CA LEU A 99 -25.93 -18.94 22.21
C LEU A 99 -27.06 -18.82 23.24
N ALA A 100 -27.04 -19.59 24.32
CA ALA A 100 -28.03 -19.51 25.40
C ALA A 100 -28.03 -18.10 26.03
N GLU A 101 -29.22 -17.51 26.13
CA GLU A 101 -29.42 -16.18 26.72
C GLU A 101 -29.10 -16.24 28.22
N THR A 102 -27.96 -15.67 28.59
CA THR A 102 -27.42 -15.70 29.94
C THR A 102 -26.67 -14.39 30.19
N ASP A 103 -26.81 -13.85 31.40
CA ASP A 103 -26.00 -12.70 31.78
C ASP A 103 -24.53 -13.11 31.90
N GLY A 104 -23.68 -12.37 31.20
CA GLY A 104 -22.25 -12.59 31.18
C GLY A 104 -21.58 -12.33 32.52
N ASN A 105 -20.51 -13.07 32.78
CA ASN A 105 -19.62 -12.93 33.93
C ASN A 105 -18.16 -13.14 33.49
N ASP A 106 -17.26 -13.47 34.42
CA ASP A 106 -15.84 -13.70 34.13
C ASP A 106 -15.55 -15.05 33.47
N ARG A 107 -16.53 -15.95 33.39
CA ARG A 107 -16.36 -17.30 32.82
C ARG A 107 -17.18 -17.54 31.57
N VAL A 108 -18.34 -16.90 31.45
CA VAL A 108 -19.25 -17.11 30.32
C VAL A 108 -19.82 -15.78 29.83
N ALA A 109 -20.07 -15.66 28.54
CA ALA A 109 -20.89 -14.61 27.97
C ALA A 109 -21.81 -15.12 26.87
N HIS A 110 -23.00 -14.53 26.82
CA HIS A 110 -23.93 -14.74 25.72
C HIS A 110 -23.40 -14.10 24.42
N LEU A 111 -23.44 -14.86 23.33
CA LEU A 111 -23.12 -14.41 21.97
C LEU A 111 -24.32 -14.74 21.06
N PRO A 112 -25.20 -13.77 20.76
CA PRO A 112 -26.43 -13.95 19.96
C PRO A 112 -26.17 -14.09 18.45
N HIS A 113 -25.17 -14.88 18.06
CA HIS A 113 -24.71 -14.99 16.67
C HIS A 113 -24.45 -16.46 16.29
N PRO A 114 -25.51 -17.23 15.94
CA PRO A 114 -25.37 -18.63 15.52
C PRO A 114 -24.39 -18.79 14.35
N GLU A 115 -24.35 -17.84 13.43
CA GLU A 115 -23.46 -17.80 12.28
C GLU A 115 -21.97 -17.81 12.67
N ILE A 116 -21.62 -17.32 13.86
CA ILE A 116 -20.25 -17.39 14.37
C ILE A 116 -19.94 -18.84 14.73
N PHE A 117 -20.81 -19.50 15.49
CA PHE A 117 -20.61 -20.89 15.93
C PHE A 117 -20.56 -21.87 14.74
N GLU A 118 -21.36 -21.64 13.70
CA GLU A 118 -21.33 -22.44 12.46
C GLU A 118 -20.01 -22.33 11.69
N ALA A 119 -19.32 -21.18 11.77
CA ALA A 119 -18.09 -20.91 11.03
C ALA A 119 -16.82 -21.19 11.83
N LEU A 120 -16.93 -21.33 13.16
CA LEU A 120 -15.80 -21.52 14.05
C LEU A 120 -15.23 -22.95 13.96
N MET A 121 -13.92 -23.03 13.97
CA MET A 121 -13.14 -24.25 14.15
C MET A 121 -12.21 -24.10 15.35
N PRO A 122 -11.84 -25.22 16.02
CA PRO A 122 -10.78 -25.21 17.02
C PRO A 122 -9.51 -24.54 16.46
N GLY A 123 -8.93 -23.66 17.27
CA GLY A 123 -7.78 -22.86 16.90
C GLY A 123 -8.12 -21.52 16.24
N ASN A 124 -9.37 -21.18 15.91
CA ASN A 124 -9.69 -19.82 15.43
C ASN A 124 -9.58 -18.75 16.53
N ALA A 125 -9.20 -17.54 16.13
CA ALA A 125 -9.21 -16.37 17.00
C ALA A 125 -10.59 -15.70 17.02
N LEU A 126 -10.99 -15.27 18.21
CA LEU A 126 -12.15 -14.40 18.43
C LEU A 126 -11.68 -13.13 19.13
N LEU A 127 -12.05 -11.99 18.57
CA LEU A 127 -11.63 -10.67 19.04
C LEU A 127 -12.84 -9.97 19.66
N ILE A 128 -12.70 -9.49 20.90
CA ILE A 128 -13.74 -8.76 21.63
C ILE A 128 -13.27 -7.32 21.88
N ASP A 129 -14.20 -6.36 21.83
CA ASP A 129 -13.95 -4.93 22.05
C ASP A 129 -12.86 -4.40 21.11
N ASP A 130 -13.11 -4.52 19.80
CA ASP A 130 -12.20 -4.09 18.74
C ASP A 130 -10.80 -4.73 18.83
N GLY A 131 -10.74 -5.96 19.36
CA GLY A 131 -9.52 -6.76 19.50
C GLY A 131 -8.70 -6.49 20.75
N ARG A 132 -9.19 -5.69 21.70
CA ARG A 132 -8.55 -5.49 23.01
C ARG A 132 -8.47 -6.77 23.83
N VAL A 133 -9.48 -7.63 23.67
CA VAL A 133 -9.47 -8.98 24.22
C VAL A 133 -9.40 -9.96 23.07
N ARG A 134 -8.47 -10.90 23.15
CA ARG A 134 -8.32 -11.97 22.17
C ARG A 134 -8.55 -13.30 22.86
N LEU A 135 -9.44 -14.09 22.30
CA LEU A 135 -9.76 -15.43 22.69
C LEU A 135 -9.30 -16.40 21.59
N ARG A 136 -8.81 -17.58 21.97
CA ARG A 136 -8.61 -18.68 21.03
C ARG A 136 -9.59 -19.79 21.32
N VAL A 137 -10.32 -20.23 20.30
CA VAL A 137 -11.25 -21.34 20.41
C VAL A 137 -10.46 -22.63 20.66
N THR A 138 -10.76 -23.31 21.76
CA THR A 138 -10.20 -24.64 22.08
C THR A 138 -11.11 -25.75 21.58
N SER A 139 -12.42 -25.55 21.68
CA SER A 139 -13.45 -26.42 21.09
C SER A 139 -14.70 -25.60 20.81
N CYS A 140 -15.49 -26.01 19.83
CA CYS A 140 -16.75 -25.36 19.47
C CYS A 140 -17.81 -26.39 19.09
N GLY A 141 -19.07 -26.01 19.23
CA GLY A 141 -20.24 -26.74 18.79
C GLY A 141 -21.24 -25.78 18.14
N ALA A 142 -22.44 -26.27 17.83
CA ALA A 142 -23.47 -25.46 17.15
C ALA A 142 -23.95 -24.24 17.96
N ASP A 143 -23.81 -24.27 19.28
CA ASP A 143 -24.35 -23.28 20.21
C ASP A 143 -23.32 -22.78 21.25
N PHE A 144 -22.06 -23.21 21.16
CA PHE A 144 -21.01 -22.78 22.08
C PHE A 144 -19.62 -22.75 21.46
N ALA A 145 -18.74 -21.95 22.06
CA ALA A 145 -17.31 -21.96 21.84
C ALA A 145 -16.61 -21.90 23.20
N GLU A 146 -15.87 -22.96 23.53
CA GLU A 146 -14.90 -22.93 24.61
C GLU A 146 -13.65 -22.22 24.11
N THR A 147 -13.20 -21.24 24.87
CA THR A 147 -12.03 -20.44 24.49
C THR A 147 -11.04 -20.31 25.64
N ARG A 148 -9.79 -20.05 25.27
CA ARG A 148 -8.75 -19.60 26.19
C ARG A 148 -8.43 -18.14 25.89
N VAL A 149 -8.40 -17.31 26.91
CA VAL A 149 -8.02 -15.89 26.78
C VAL A 149 -6.54 -15.81 26.44
N GLU A 150 -6.19 -15.32 25.25
CA GLU A 150 -4.79 -15.06 24.86
C GLU A 150 -4.35 -13.67 25.35
N THR A 151 -5.19 -12.67 25.08
CA THR A 151 -4.98 -11.30 25.54
C THR A 151 -6.15 -10.92 26.45
N GLY A 152 -5.86 -10.79 27.74
CA GLY A 152 -6.83 -10.36 28.74
C GLY A 152 -7.16 -8.86 28.65
N GLY A 153 -8.27 -8.46 29.26
CA GLY A 153 -8.74 -7.08 29.19
C GLY A 153 -10.13 -6.92 29.78
N LYS A 154 -10.61 -5.67 29.80
CA LYS A 154 -11.94 -5.33 30.28
C LYS A 154 -12.97 -5.60 29.18
N VAL A 155 -13.95 -6.45 29.46
CA VAL A 155 -15.13 -6.70 28.62
C VAL A 155 -16.35 -6.10 29.31
N SER A 156 -17.28 -5.54 28.54
CA SER A 156 -18.54 -5.02 29.08
C SER A 156 -19.68 -5.32 28.12
N ASP A 157 -20.84 -4.75 28.39
CA ASP A 157 -22.04 -4.98 27.59
C ASP A 157 -21.86 -4.65 26.12
N ARG A 158 -22.45 -5.48 25.25
CA ARG A 158 -22.63 -5.21 23.83
C ARG A 158 -21.33 -4.87 23.09
N LYS A 159 -20.20 -5.40 23.58
CA LYS A 159 -18.90 -5.25 22.93
C LYS A 159 -18.88 -5.99 21.60
N GLY A 160 -18.27 -5.37 20.60
CA GLY A 160 -18.15 -5.93 19.26
C GLY A 160 -17.33 -7.22 19.28
N VAL A 161 -17.71 -8.17 18.46
CA VAL A 161 -17.01 -9.44 18.26
C VAL A 161 -16.57 -9.52 16.80
N ASN A 162 -15.31 -9.89 16.58
CA ASN A 162 -14.76 -10.09 15.24
C ASN A 162 -14.09 -11.47 15.14
N VAL A 163 -14.26 -12.13 14.00
CA VAL A 163 -13.81 -13.50 13.74
C VAL A 163 -12.88 -13.48 12.51
N PRO A 164 -11.62 -13.02 12.65
CA PRO A 164 -10.75 -12.73 11.50
C PRO A 164 -10.39 -13.96 10.66
N ASP A 165 -10.45 -15.15 11.26
CA ASP A 165 -10.02 -16.40 10.63
C ASP A 165 -11.17 -17.13 9.90
N CYS A 166 -12.40 -16.60 9.96
CA CYS A 166 -13.60 -17.25 9.44
C CYS A 166 -14.34 -16.33 8.45
N ALA A 167 -14.85 -16.91 7.36
CA ALA A 167 -15.80 -16.24 6.48
C ALA A 167 -17.22 -16.48 7.01
N LEU A 168 -17.83 -15.45 7.60
CA LEU A 168 -19.20 -15.54 8.10
C LEU A 168 -20.18 -15.42 6.94
N LYS A 169 -21.17 -16.32 6.89
CA LYS A 169 -22.30 -16.24 5.96
C LYS A 169 -23.34 -15.26 6.51
N LEU A 170 -22.99 -13.98 6.58
CA LEU A 170 -23.90 -12.92 6.97
C LEU A 170 -24.56 -12.31 5.75
N SER A 171 -25.87 -12.09 5.82
CA SER A 171 -26.50 -11.14 4.92
C SER A 171 -25.93 -9.75 5.18
N ALA A 172 -25.54 -9.04 4.12
CA ALA A 172 -25.06 -7.66 4.23
C ALA A 172 -26.13 -6.71 4.79
N LEU A 173 -27.42 -7.07 4.67
CA LEU A 173 -28.56 -6.36 5.22
C LEU A 173 -29.28 -7.23 6.26
N THR A 174 -29.50 -6.70 7.46
CA THR A 174 -30.34 -7.33 8.49
C THR A 174 -31.82 -7.06 8.26
N GLU A 175 -32.72 -7.81 8.90
CA GLU A 175 -34.16 -7.50 8.89
C GLU A 175 -34.47 -6.09 9.42
N LYS A 176 -33.69 -5.63 10.40
CA LYS A 176 -33.78 -4.25 10.87
C LYS A 176 -33.36 -3.28 9.76
N ASP A 177 -32.26 -3.53 9.06
CA ASP A 177 -31.83 -2.69 7.93
C ASP A 177 -32.89 -2.65 6.83
N HIS A 178 -33.57 -3.76 6.53
CA HIS A 178 -34.68 -3.77 5.59
C HIS A 178 -35.85 -2.89 6.05
N ARG A 179 -36.19 -2.88 7.35
CA ARG A 179 -37.21 -1.97 7.90
C ARG A 179 -36.76 -0.51 7.84
N ASP A 180 -35.53 -0.23 8.24
CA ASP A 180 -34.94 1.11 8.25
C ASP A 180 -34.83 1.68 6.83
N LEU A 181 -34.43 0.85 5.87
CA LEU A 181 -34.36 1.21 4.45
C LEU A 181 -35.75 1.55 3.89
N ARG A 182 -36.76 0.69 4.14
CA ARG A 182 -38.14 0.97 3.72
C ARG A 182 -38.66 2.28 4.31
N PHE A 183 -38.33 2.57 5.56
CA PHE A 183 -38.71 3.82 6.21
C PHE A 183 -38.00 5.03 5.59
N GLY A 184 -36.68 4.97 5.43
CA GLY A 184 -35.91 6.04 4.79
C GLY A 184 -36.32 6.34 3.37
N LEU A 185 -36.63 5.31 2.57
CA LEU A 185 -37.15 5.47 1.21
C LEU A 185 -38.50 6.19 1.20
N LYS A 186 -39.39 5.89 2.16
CA LYS A 186 -40.67 6.62 2.32
C LYS A 186 -40.47 8.08 2.72
N LEU A 187 -39.44 8.35 3.52
CA LEU A 187 -39.08 9.71 3.94
C LEU A 187 -38.42 10.54 2.84
N GLY A 188 -37.91 9.92 1.76
CA GLY A 188 -37.24 10.63 0.67
C GLY A 188 -35.80 11.06 1.00
N VAL A 189 -35.03 10.17 1.65
CA VAL A 189 -33.59 10.36 1.81
C VAL A 189 -32.87 10.26 0.45
N ASP A 190 -31.80 11.04 0.26
CA ASP A 190 -31.12 11.17 -1.04
C ASP A 190 -30.14 10.03 -1.30
N TRP A 191 -29.52 9.51 -0.25
CA TRP A 191 -28.51 8.45 -0.32
C TRP A 191 -28.71 7.43 0.81
N VAL A 192 -28.29 6.19 0.55
CA VAL A 192 -28.24 5.12 1.56
C VAL A 192 -26.80 4.60 1.67
N ALA A 193 -26.26 4.59 2.87
CA ALA A 193 -24.98 3.99 3.23
C ALA A 193 -25.21 2.63 3.92
N LEU A 194 -24.32 1.69 3.63
CA LEU A 194 -24.28 0.36 4.21
C LEU A 194 -22.96 0.16 4.97
N SER A 195 -23.06 -0.10 6.27
CA SER A 195 -21.95 -0.30 7.19
C SER A 195 -21.40 -1.73 7.15
N SER A 196 -20.62 -2.04 6.12
CA SER A 196 -19.71 -3.21 6.06
C SER A 196 -18.90 -3.30 4.75
N LEU A 197 -19.08 -2.37 3.81
CA LEU A 197 -18.45 -2.42 2.48
C LEU A 197 -16.91 -2.36 2.47
N GLY A 198 -16.25 -1.97 3.56
CA GLY A 198 -14.79 -1.78 3.59
C GLY A 198 -14.03 -3.01 3.11
N THR A 199 -14.35 -4.20 3.64
CA THR A 199 -13.73 -5.46 3.21
C THR A 199 -14.03 -5.83 1.77
N ASP A 200 -15.24 -5.51 1.30
CA ASP A 200 -15.69 -5.84 -0.06
C ASP A 200 -15.09 -4.91 -1.11
N MET A 201 -14.63 -3.72 -0.71
CA MET A 201 -13.92 -2.79 -1.60
C MET A 201 -12.56 -3.33 -2.10
N LYS A 202 -12.08 -4.47 -1.56
CA LYS A 202 -10.89 -5.17 -2.06
C LYS A 202 -10.96 -5.40 -3.57
N VAL A 203 -12.16 -5.71 -4.09
CA VAL A 203 -12.38 -5.98 -5.52
C VAL A 203 -11.91 -4.81 -6.39
N LEU A 204 -12.14 -3.56 -5.96
CA LEU A 204 -11.73 -2.37 -6.71
C LEU A 204 -10.19 -2.24 -6.76
N GLY A 205 -9.52 -2.50 -5.63
CA GLY A 205 -8.06 -2.50 -5.56
C GLY A 205 -7.44 -3.62 -6.40
N ASP A 206 -7.94 -4.84 -6.25
CA ASP A 206 -7.47 -6.00 -7.00
C ASP A 206 -7.70 -5.83 -8.51
N ALA A 207 -8.86 -5.31 -8.93
CA ALA A 207 -9.16 -5.08 -10.33
C ALA A 207 -8.20 -4.05 -10.93
N PHE A 208 -7.91 -2.96 -10.22
CA PHE A 208 -6.94 -1.97 -10.67
C PHE A 208 -5.53 -2.56 -10.79
N ILE A 209 -5.08 -3.33 -9.80
CA ILE A 209 -3.77 -4.01 -9.84
C ILE A 209 -3.70 -4.96 -11.04
N LYS A 210 -4.74 -5.76 -11.30
CA LYS A 210 -4.80 -6.67 -12.45
C LYS A 210 -4.72 -5.93 -13.78
N LEU A 211 -5.45 -4.81 -13.93
CA LEU A 211 -5.40 -3.97 -15.13
C LEU A 211 -4.00 -3.45 -15.41
N VAL A 212 -3.28 -2.98 -14.38
CA VAL A 212 -1.91 -2.51 -14.60
C VAL A 212 -0.95 -3.67 -14.83
N LYS A 213 -1.05 -4.77 -14.06
CA LYS A 213 -0.17 -5.94 -14.20
C LYS A 213 -0.23 -6.53 -15.61
N MET A 214 -1.40 -6.53 -16.24
CA MET A 214 -1.59 -6.93 -17.65
C MET A 214 -0.70 -6.12 -18.62
N LEU A 215 -0.47 -4.83 -18.34
CA LEU A 215 0.30 -3.94 -19.20
C LEU A 215 1.81 -3.99 -18.92
N VAL A 216 2.20 -4.42 -17.71
CA VAL A 216 3.60 -4.33 -17.26
C VAL A 216 4.55 -5.16 -18.13
N ALA A 217 4.27 -6.46 -18.34
CA ALA A 217 5.19 -7.34 -19.06
C ALA A 217 5.40 -6.92 -20.54
N PRO A 218 4.36 -6.62 -21.34
CA PRO A 218 4.54 -6.11 -22.71
C PRO A 218 5.33 -4.80 -22.77
N ILE A 219 5.14 -3.91 -21.80
CA ILE A 219 5.82 -2.60 -21.76
C ILE A 219 7.27 -2.77 -21.41
N VAL A 220 7.58 -3.56 -20.38
CA VAL A 220 8.96 -3.88 -20.05
C VAL A 220 9.64 -4.50 -21.25
N PHE A 221 8.96 -5.42 -21.95
CA PHE A 221 9.52 -5.99 -23.15
C PHE A 221 9.86 -4.96 -24.21
N ALA A 222 8.89 -4.15 -24.60
CA ALA A 222 9.09 -3.17 -25.65
C ALA A 222 10.12 -2.11 -25.23
N THR A 223 10.17 -1.71 -23.96
CA THR A 223 11.11 -0.69 -23.44
C THR A 223 12.54 -1.21 -23.41
N VAL A 224 12.78 -2.41 -22.86
CA VAL A 224 14.12 -3.00 -22.79
C VAL A 224 14.63 -3.30 -24.20
N VAL A 225 13.80 -3.93 -25.05
CA VAL A 225 14.19 -4.32 -26.42
C VAL A 225 14.55 -3.08 -27.24
N THR A 226 13.69 -2.07 -27.27
CA THR A 226 13.96 -0.82 -28.02
C THR A 226 15.12 -0.04 -27.42
N GLY A 227 15.26 -0.05 -26.09
CA GLY A 227 16.37 0.58 -25.39
C GLY A 227 17.72 -0.02 -25.76
N ILE A 228 17.86 -1.35 -25.71
CA ILE A 228 19.10 -2.06 -26.07
C ILE A 228 19.37 -1.94 -27.58
N ALA A 229 18.36 -2.14 -28.42
CA ALA A 229 18.54 -2.10 -29.88
C ALA A 229 18.99 -0.71 -30.37
N LYS A 230 18.40 0.37 -29.83
CA LYS A 230 18.80 1.76 -30.15
C LYS A 230 20.18 2.13 -29.62
N MET A 231 20.68 1.41 -28.62
CA MET A 231 22.01 1.66 -28.04
C MET A 231 23.13 1.21 -29.00
N GLY A 232 22.87 0.23 -29.88
CA GLY A 232 23.76 -0.24 -30.95
C GLY A 232 25.06 -0.92 -30.51
N ASP A 233 25.57 -0.62 -29.32
CA ASP A 233 26.82 -1.15 -28.77
C ASP A 233 26.57 -2.09 -27.59
N ILE A 234 26.79 -3.39 -27.81
CA ILE A 234 26.69 -4.45 -26.79
C ILE A 234 27.62 -4.18 -25.61
N LYS A 235 28.80 -3.58 -25.82
CA LYS A 235 29.73 -3.24 -24.73
C LYS A 235 29.14 -2.16 -23.83
N ALA A 236 28.45 -1.19 -24.41
CA ALA A 236 27.77 -0.15 -23.64
C ALA A 236 26.62 -0.73 -22.81
N VAL A 237 25.82 -1.65 -23.38
CA VAL A 237 24.75 -2.37 -22.67
C VAL A 237 25.31 -3.13 -21.46
N GLY A 238 26.37 -3.91 -21.65
CA GLY A 238 27.04 -4.64 -20.57
C GLY A 238 27.60 -3.71 -19.48
N ARG A 239 28.18 -2.56 -19.86
CA ARG A 239 28.69 -1.57 -18.91
C ARG A 239 27.59 -0.92 -18.08
N VAL A 240 26.48 -0.51 -18.70
CA VAL A 240 25.31 0.05 -18.00
C VAL A 240 24.72 -0.99 -17.04
N GLY A 241 24.50 -2.22 -17.52
CA GLY A 241 23.97 -3.30 -16.70
C GLY A 241 24.86 -3.62 -15.51
N LEU A 242 26.18 -3.70 -15.71
CA LEU A 242 27.13 -3.94 -14.62
C LEU A 242 27.14 -2.82 -13.59
N LYS A 243 27.15 -1.55 -14.03
CA LYS A 243 27.04 -0.39 -13.12
C LYS A 243 25.74 -0.41 -12.32
N ALA A 244 24.64 -0.80 -12.94
CA ALA A 244 23.34 -0.96 -12.27
C ALA A 244 23.38 -2.07 -11.21
N MET A 245 23.92 -3.25 -11.53
CA MET A 245 24.04 -4.34 -10.56
C MET A 245 24.94 -3.97 -9.37
N ILE A 246 26.08 -3.31 -9.62
CA ILE A 246 26.95 -2.81 -8.55
C ILE A 246 26.20 -1.78 -7.69
N TYR A 247 25.47 -0.85 -8.33
CA TYR A 247 24.63 0.11 -7.61
C TYR A 247 23.61 -0.62 -6.72
N PHE A 248 22.87 -1.59 -7.27
CA PHE A 248 21.83 -2.30 -6.53
C PHE A 248 22.40 -3.00 -5.31
N GLU A 249 23.55 -3.67 -5.46
CA GLU A 249 24.22 -4.36 -4.36
C GLU A 249 24.64 -3.39 -3.26
N ILE A 250 25.23 -2.24 -3.61
CA ILE A 250 25.67 -1.25 -2.63
C ILE A 250 24.48 -0.65 -1.88
N VAL A 251 23.42 -0.28 -2.60
CA VAL A 251 22.28 0.45 -2.03
C VAL A 251 21.40 -0.47 -1.20
N THR A 252 21.13 -1.71 -1.65
CA THR A 252 20.43 -2.72 -0.85
C THR A 252 21.23 -3.14 0.38
N THR A 253 22.56 -3.24 0.29
CA THR A 253 23.42 -3.43 1.47
C THR A 253 23.31 -2.26 2.45
N GLY A 254 23.29 -1.02 1.95
CA GLY A 254 23.04 0.17 2.76
C GLY A 254 21.65 0.15 3.44
N ALA A 255 20.64 -0.37 2.75
CA ALA A 255 19.30 -0.56 3.26
C ALA A 255 19.24 -1.58 4.41
N LEU A 256 19.98 -2.70 4.32
CA LEU A 256 20.14 -3.65 5.42
C LEU A 256 20.86 -2.99 6.61
N ALA A 257 21.98 -2.32 6.35
CA ALA A 257 22.79 -1.72 7.41
C ALA A 257 22.01 -0.67 8.21
N ILE A 258 21.28 0.23 7.54
CA ILE A 258 20.47 1.24 8.24
C ILE A 258 19.31 0.61 9.01
N GLY A 259 18.68 -0.44 8.44
CA GLY A 259 17.67 -1.23 9.13
C GLY A 259 18.20 -1.85 10.42
N LEU A 260 19.42 -2.40 10.38
CA LEU A 260 20.06 -3.05 11.52
C LEU A 260 20.34 -2.06 12.64
N VAL A 261 20.92 -0.91 12.28
CA VAL A 261 21.28 0.16 13.23
C VAL A 261 20.02 0.70 13.91
N VAL A 262 18.99 1.04 13.13
CA VAL A 262 17.76 1.60 13.71
C VAL A 262 17.03 0.56 14.57
N ALA A 263 16.97 -0.71 14.14
CA ALA A 263 16.31 -1.76 14.93
C ALA A 263 17.00 -2.01 16.29
N HIS A 264 18.32 -1.91 16.35
CA HIS A 264 19.06 -2.00 17.61
C HIS A 264 18.83 -0.78 18.53
N ILE A 265 18.81 0.43 17.96
CA ILE A 265 18.59 1.66 18.73
C ILE A 265 17.16 1.72 19.29
N VAL A 266 16.16 1.38 18.47
CA VAL A 266 14.76 1.51 18.85
C VAL A 266 14.28 0.32 19.70
N ASN A 267 14.90 -0.86 19.54
CA ASN A 267 14.53 -2.09 20.23
C ASN A 267 13.02 -2.41 20.14
N PRO A 268 12.44 -2.50 18.92
CA PRO A 268 10.99 -2.55 18.73
C PRO A 268 10.32 -3.82 19.27
N GLY A 269 11.06 -4.92 19.46
CA GLY A 269 10.54 -6.18 20.03
C GLY A 269 10.82 -6.34 21.52
N GLY A 270 11.54 -5.39 22.14
CA GLY A 270 11.96 -5.47 23.53
C GLY A 270 10.78 -5.56 24.50
N GLY A 271 10.87 -6.50 25.45
CA GLY A 271 9.88 -6.66 26.53
C GLY A 271 8.64 -7.46 26.16
N MET A 272 8.50 -7.94 24.92
CA MET A 272 7.35 -8.76 24.52
C MET A 272 7.38 -10.18 25.10
N ASN A 273 8.57 -10.74 25.33
CA ASN A 273 8.79 -12.05 25.97
C ASN A 273 7.87 -13.16 25.43
N VAL A 274 7.73 -13.24 24.11
CA VAL A 274 6.83 -14.18 23.45
C VAL A 274 7.47 -15.56 23.42
N ASP A 275 6.75 -16.57 23.89
CA ASP A 275 7.16 -17.97 23.73
C ASP A 275 6.90 -18.44 22.28
N PRO A 276 7.94 -18.81 21.50
CA PRO A 276 7.79 -19.30 20.13
C PRO A 276 6.93 -20.55 19.99
N HIS A 277 6.83 -21.37 21.04
CA HIS A 277 6.01 -22.59 21.04
C HIS A 277 4.51 -22.31 21.19
N SER A 278 4.16 -21.12 21.68
CA SER A 278 2.77 -20.63 21.71
C SER A 278 2.28 -20.11 20.36
N LEU A 279 3.18 -19.96 19.38
CA LEU A 279 2.89 -19.42 18.06
C LEU A 279 2.53 -20.54 17.08
N TYR A 280 1.31 -20.50 16.55
CA TYR A 280 0.79 -21.52 15.66
C TYR A 280 1.25 -21.32 14.20
N LEU A 281 2.01 -22.31 13.70
CA LEU A 281 2.51 -22.38 12.31
C LEU A 281 1.40 -22.36 11.25
N SER A 282 0.16 -22.75 11.58
CA SER A 282 -0.97 -22.79 10.64
C SER A 282 -1.26 -21.43 9.97
N SER A 283 -1.00 -20.32 10.67
CA SER A 283 -1.16 -18.96 10.16
C SER A 283 -0.09 -18.55 9.14
N VAL A 284 1.04 -19.28 9.08
CA VAL A 284 2.20 -18.98 8.23
C VAL A 284 2.52 -20.13 7.26
N ALA A 285 1.82 -21.26 7.37
CA ALA A 285 2.10 -22.49 6.62
C ALA A 285 2.14 -22.27 5.10
N GLY A 286 1.29 -21.38 4.56
CA GLY A 286 1.32 -21.01 3.14
C GLY A 286 2.63 -20.34 2.71
N TYR A 287 3.17 -19.43 3.54
CA TYR A 287 4.44 -18.75 3.27
C TYR A 287 5.64 -19.68 3.46
N ALA A 288 5.59 -20.55 4.48
CA ALA A 288 6.63 -21.53 4.74
C ALA A 288 6.75 -22.56 3.61
N LYS A 289 5.62 -22.99 3.01
CA LYS A 289 5.63 -23.90 1.86
C LYS A 289 6.31 -23.28 0.64
N VAL A 290 5.94 -22.04 0.29
CA VAL A 290 6.57 -21.30 -0.83
C VAL A 290 8.06 -21.08 -0.57
N ALA A 291 8.46 -20.81 0.68
CA ALA A 291 9.87 -20.66 1.06
C ALA A 291 10.67 -21.97 0.94
N GLN A 292 10.08 -23.13 1.30
CA GLN A 292 10.75 -24.44 1.17
C GLN A 292 10.90 -24.90 -0.29
N GLU A 293 10.03 -24.44 -1.19
CA GLU A 293 10.08 -24.76 -2.62
C GLU A 293 11.13 -23.92 -3.39
N GLN A 294 11.76 -22.92 -2.77
CA GLN A 294 12.76 -22.05 -3.41
C GLN A 294 14.18 -22.41 -2.97
N SER A 295 14.81 -23.40 -3.62
CA SER A 295 16.26 -23.52 -3.55
C SER A 295 16.94 -22.50 -4.48
N LEU A 296 18.18 -22.11 -4.18
CA LEU A 296 18.96 -21.24 -5.06
C LEU A 296 19.12 -21.82 -6.47
N LYS A 297 19.11 -23.15 -6.61
CA LYS A 297 19.13 -23.83 -7.91
C LYS A 297 17.82 -23.62 -8.67
N ASP A 298 16.70 -23.72 -7.97
CA ASP A 298 15.37 -23.56 -8.57
C ASP A 298 15.13 -22.11 -8.99
N VAL A 299 15.59 -21.13 -8.21
CA VAL A 299 15.55 -19.70 -8.60
C VAL A 299 16.35 -19.45 -9.88
N PHE A 300 17.53 -20.06 -10.02
CA PHE A 300 18.36 -19.92 -11.22
C PHE A 300 17.72 -20.61 -12.44
N LEU A 301 17.14 -21.80 -12.27
CA LEU A 301 16.46 -22.51 -13.35
C LEU A 301 15.15 -21.81 -13.75
N HIS A 302 14.41 -21.26 -12.79
CA HIS A 302 13.17 -20.50 -13.03
C HIS A 302 13.40 -19.19 -13.80
N LEU A 303 14.64 -18.69 -13.82
CA LEU A 303 15.01 -17.55 -14.67
C LEU A 303 14.83 -17.87 -16.17
N ILE A 304 14.99 -19.14 -16.56
CA ILE A 304 14.88 -19.60 -17.94
C ILE A 304 13.44 -20.15 -18.14
N PRO A 305 12.57 -19.43 -18.87
CA PRO A 305 11.20 -19.88 -19.07
C PRO A 305 11.16 -21.06 -20.04
N GLU A 306 10.20 -21.97 -19.84
CA GLU A 306 10.01 -23.14 -20.72
C GLU A 306 9.69 -22.74 -22.18
N SER A 307 9.10 -21.56 -22.38
CA SER A 307 8.85 -21.00 -23.70
C SER A 307 8.91 -19.48 -23.69
N PHE A 308 9.19 -18.89 -24.85
CA PHE A 308 9.22 -17.43 -25.03
C PHE A 308 7.91 -16.77 -24.58
N ILE A 309 6.76 -17.33 -24.98
CA ILE A 309 5.44 -16.78 -24.65
C ILE A 309 5.06 -17.11 -23.20
N GLY A 310 5.49 -18.26 -22.67
CA GLY A 310 5.17 -18.71 -21.31
C GLY A 310 5.54 -17.69 -20.23
N ALA A 311 6.69 -17.01 -20.37
CA ALA A 311 7.09 -15.94 -19.46
C ALA A 311 6.04 -14.83 -19.32
N PHE A 312 5.37 -14.47 -20.41
CA PHE A 312 4.33 -13.44 -20.44
C PHE A 312 2.98 -13.94 -19.91
N VAL A 313 2.71 -15.25 -20.07
CA VAL A 313 1.46 -15.88 -19.59
C VAL A 313 1.47 -16.02 -18.07
N HIS A 314 2.59 -16.47 -17.50
CA HIS A 314 2.73 -16.62 -16.05
C HIS A 314 2.92 -15.27 -15.33
N GLY A 315 3.38 -14.25 -16.06
CA GLY A 315 3.53 -12.89 -15.54
C GLY A 315 4.72 -12.73 -14.60
N ASP A 316 5.72 -13.60 -14.72
CA ASP A 316 6.96 -13.51 -13.97
C ASP A 316 7.88 -12.48 -14.63
N MET A 317 8.30 -11.48 -13.86
CA MET A 317 9.09 -10.37 -14.41
C MET A 317 10.53 -10.75 -14.73
N LEU A 318 11.15 -11.64 -13.94
CA LEU A 318 12.54 -12.05 -14.14
C LEU A 318 12.75 -12.76 -15.50
N PRO A 319 11.94 -13.78 -15.86
CA PRO A 319 12.02 -14.42 -17.16
C PRO A 319 11.72 -13.48 -18.33
N VAL A 320 10.75 -12.56 -18.15
CA VAL A 320 10.47 -11.52 -19.15
C VAL A 320 11.71 -10.64 -19.35
N VAL A 321 12.35 -10.16 -18.29
CA VAL A 321 13.59 -9.36 -18.40
C VAL A 321 14.69 -10.14 -19.12
N LEU A 322 14.92 -11.42 -18.77
CA LEU A 322 15.93 -12.24 -19.48
C LEU A 322 15.65 -12.30 -20.99
N ILE A 323 14.42 -12.67 -21.38
CA ILE A 323 14.01 -12.74 -22.79
C ILE A 323 14.28 -11.41 -23.49
N THR A 324 13.92 -10.30 -22.84
CA THR A 324 14.01 -8.97 -23.45
C THR A 324 15.44 -8.51 -23.66
N VAL A 325 16.34 -8.86 -22.75
CA VAL A 325 17.76 -8.57 -22.89
C VAL A 325 18.34 -9.39 -24.04
N LEU A 326 18.08 -10.70 -24.09
CA LEU A 326 18.56 -11.57 -25.17
C LEU A 326 18.03 -11.12 -26.54
N PHE A 327 16.73 -10.81 -26.62
CA PHE A 327 16.10 -10.33 -27.85
C PHE A 327 16.64 -8.96 -28.26
N GLY A 328 16.77 -8.02 -27.32
CA GLY A 328 17.36 -6.71 -27.56
C GLY A 328 18.81 -6.78 -28.06
N LEU A 329 19.63 -7.66 -27.47
CA LEU A 329 21.01 -7.90 -27.91
C LEU A 329 21.06 -8.49 -29.33
N ALA A 330 20.15 -9.41 -29.65
CA ALA A 330 20.05 -9.98 -30.99
C ALA A 330 19.67 -8.91 -32.03
N LEU A 331 18.73 -8.01 -31.71
CA LEU A 331 18.38 -6.88 -32.60
C LEU A 331 19.54 -5.88 -32.74
N ALA A 332 20.24 -5.57 -31.66
CA ALA A 332 21.42 -4.70 -31.69
C ALA A 332 22.52 -5.30 -32.59
N HIS A 333 22.74 -6.61 -32.51
CA HIS A 333 23.71 -7.31 -33.36
C HIS A 333 23.28 -7.36 -34.83
N ALA A 334 21.97 -7.50 -35.11
CA ALA A 334 21.43 -7.52 -36.47
C ALA A 334 21.53 -6.15 -37.19
N GLY A 335 21.69 -5.06 -36.44
CA GLY A 335 21.89 -3.71 -36.98
C GLY A 335 20.73 -3.25 -37.86
N GLU A 336 21.04 -2.68 -39.03
CA GLU A 336 20.04 -2.11 -39.95
C GLU A 336 18.98 -3.13 -40.41
N ARG A 337 19.30 -4.42 -40.49
CA ARG A 337 18.34 -5.47 -40.88
C ARG A 337 17.16 -5.57 -39.92
N ALA A 338 17.35 -5.20 -38.66
CA ALA A 338 16.32 -5.21 -37.63
C ALA A 338 15.60 -3.86 -37.46
N SER A 339 15.99 -2.82 -38.22
CA SER A 339 15.48 -1.45 -38.05
C SER A 339 13.96 -1.36 -38.07
N THR A 340 13.31 -2.00 -39.04
CA THR A 340 11.84 -2.04 -39.14
C THR A 340 11.21 -2.63 -37.88
N LEU A 341 11.74 -3.75 -37.38
CA LEU A 341 11.22 -4.41 -36.19
C LEU A 341 11.43 -3.55 -34.93
N VAL A 342 12.58 -2.90 -34.80
CA VAL A 342 12.85 -1.97 -33.69
C VAL A 342 11.84 -0.81 -33.70
N THR A 343 11.58 -0.22 -34.88
CA THR A 343 10.59 0.86 -35.02
C THR A 343 9.18 0.37 -34.68
N THR A 344 8.77 -0.80 -35.17
CA THR A 344 7.45 -1.38 -34.85
C THR A 344 7.28 -1.62 -33.34
N VAL A 345 8.31 -2.13 -32.66
CA VAL A 345 8.27 -2.33 -31.20
C VAL A 345 8.23 -0.99 -30.46
N ASP A 346 8.89 0.05 -30.97
CA ASP A 346 8.87 1.40 -30.38
C ASP A 346 7.51 2.10 -30.54
N GLU A 347 6.84 1.91 -31.67
CA GLU A 347 5.46 2.37 -31.90
C GLU A 347 4.45 1.61 -31.02
N PHE A 348 4.64 0.29 -30.87
CA PHE A 348 3.86 -0.51 -29.94
C PHE A 348 4.02 0.01 -28.50
N LEU A 349 5.24 0.33 -28.08
CA LEU A 349 5.52 0.91 -26.76
C LEU A 349 4.80 2.26 -26.57
N HIS A 350 4.86 3.16 -27.55
CA HIS A 350 4.12 4.43 -27.49
C HIS A 350 2.61 4.21 -27.35
N THR A 351 2.07 3.23 -28.08
CA THR A 351 0.65 2.86 -27.99
C THR A 351 0.31 2.34 -26.59
N MET A 352 1.17 1.50 -26.01
CA MET A 352 1.00 0.99 -24.65
C MET A 352 1.03 2.10 -23.59
N PHE A 353 1.88 3.13 -23.74
CA PHE A 353 1.83 4.32 -22.89
C PHE A 353 0.49 5.08 -23.00
N GLY A 354 -0.12 5.11 -24.18
CA GLY A 354 -1.48 5.62 -24.37
C GLY A 354 -2.53 4.81 -23.56
N VAL A 355 -2.44 3.47 -23.62
CA VAL A 355 -3.34 2.57 -22.86
C VAL A 355 -3.20 2.79 -21.35
N ILE A 356 -1.98 2.98 -20.87
CA ILE A 356 -1.73 3.32 -19.46
C ILE A 356 -2.43 4.61 -19.08
N GLY A 357 -2.39 5.63 -19.94
CA GLY A 357 -3.12 6.88 -19.72
C GLY A 357 -4.60 6.66 -19.44
N TYR A 358 -5.25 5.70 -20.11
CA TYR A 358 -6.64 5.33 -19.83
C TYR A 358 -6.80 4.57 -18.52
N VAL A 359 -5.99 3.55 -18.26
CA VAL A 359 -6.05 2.76 -17.01
C VAL A 359 -5.81 3.64 -15.78
N MET A 360 -4.92 4.63 -15.89
CA MET A 360 -4.58 5.54 -14.80
C MET A 360 -5.72 6.46 -14.37
N LYS A 361 -6.76 6.66 -15.20
CA LYS A 361 -7.97 7.38 -14.77
C LYS A 361 -8.72 6.66 -13.66
N PHE A 362 -8.57 5.34 -13.56
CA PHE A 362 -9.18 4.50 -12.52
C PHE A 362 -8.32 4.38 -11.26
N ALA A 363 -7.08 4.89 -11.26
CA ALA A 363 -6.17 4.78 -10.12
C ALA A 363 -6.75 5.32 -8.79
N PRO A 364 -7.49 6.44 -8.74
CA PRO A 364 -8.11 6.90 -7.50
C PRO A 364 -9.12 5.90 -6.92
N ILE A 365 -9.86 5.20 -7.79
CA ILE A 365 -10.86 4.20 -7.38
C ILE A 365 -10.16 2.95 -6.83
N GLY A 366 -9.10 2.49 -7.51
CA GLY A 366 -8.28 1.38 -7.05
C GLY A 366 -7.61 1.66 -5.71
N ALA A 367 -7.01 2.83 -5.55
CA ALA A 367 -6.40 3.27 -4.29
C ALA A 367 -7.42 3.38 -3.17
N PHE A 368 -8.59 3.98 -3.43
CA PHE A 368 -9.69 4.04 -2.47
C PHE A 368 -10.09 2.64 -1.99
N GLY A 369 -10.31 1.70 -2.91
CA GLY A 369 -10.76 0.37 -2.54
C GLY A 369 -9.73 -0.43 -1.76
N ALA A 370 -8.45 -0.29 -2.11
CA ALA A 370 -7.35 -0.92 -1.39
C ALA A 370 -7.18 -0.36 0.03
N ILE A 371 -7.27 0.97 0.21
CA ILE A 371 -7.20 1.61 1.53
C ILE A 371 -8.43 1.26 2.38
N ALA A 372 -9.63 1.30 1.79
CA ALA A 372 -10.88 0.93 2.45
C ALA A 372 -10.86 -0.53 2.95
N TYR A 373 -10.35 -1.46 2.14
CA TYR A 373 -10.12 -2.85 2.54
C TYR A 373 -9.14 -2.96 3.71
N THR A 374 -8.00 -2.28 3.62
CA THR A 374 -6.99 -2.32 4.68
C THR A 374 -7.57 -1.81 6.01
N VAL A 375 -8.22 -0.65 6.01
CA VAL A 375 -8.84 -0.08 7.22
C VAL A 375 -10.01 -0.94 7.70
N GLY A 376 -10.85 -1.44 6.80
CA GLY A 376 -12.02 -2.25 7.12
C GLY A 376 -11.68 -3.63 7.69
N LYS A 377 -10.65 -4.30 7.16
CA LYS A 377 -10.25 -5.65 7.60
C LYS A 377 -9.42 -5.62 8.88
N TYR A 378 -8.44 -4.72 8.96
CA TYR A 378 -7.45 -4.73 10.04
C TYR A 378 -7.80 -3.77 11.18
N GLY A 379 -8.68 -2.79 10.95
CA GLY A 379 -9.11 -1.81 11.96
C GLY A 379 -8.02 -0.79 12.33
N LEU A 380 -8.41 0.34 12.95
CA LEU A 380 -7.43 1.34 13.41
C LEU A 380 -6.69 0.91 14.69
N THR A 381 -7.26 -0.01 15.47
CA THR A 381 -6.77 -0.37 16.82
C THR A 381 -5.63 -1.40 16.79
N SER A 382 -5.58 -2.28 15.79
CA SER A 382 -4.50 -3.26 15.62
C SER A 382 -3.14 -2.63 15.37
N LEU A 383 -3.13 -1.42 14.80
CA LEU A 383 -1.95 -0.59 14.55
C LEU A 383 -1.24 -0.14 15.84
N VAL A 384 -1.95 -0.09 16.97
CA VAL A 384 -1.40 0.49 18.22
C VAL A 384 -0.50 -0.50 18.96
N ALA A 385 -0.82 -1.80 18.94
CA ALA A 385 -0.09 -2.81 19.72
C ALA A 385 1.32 -3.12 19.15
N LEU A 386 1.53 -2.95 17.84
CA LEU A 386 2.83 -3.08 17.17
C LEU A 386 3.31 -1.72 16.58
N GLY A 387 2.72 -0.63 17.04
CA GLY A 387 2.98 0.72 16.53
C GLY A 387 4.45 1.13 16.61
N HIS A 388 5.19 0.64 17.61
CA HIS A 388 6.63 0.89 17.74
C HIS A 388 7.44 0.35 16.55
N LEU A 389 7.22 -0.91 16.14
CA LEU A 389 7.92 -1.48 14.98
C LEU A 389 7.54 -0.74 13.70
N MET A 390 6.25 -0.47 13.50
CA MET A 390 5.77 0.26 12.32
C MET A 390 6.35 1.67 12.24
N PHE A 391 6.33 2.40 13.35
CA PHE A 391 6.90 3.73 13.42
C PHE A 391 8.40 3.70 13.14
N ALA A 392 9.14 2.79 13.79
CA ALA A 392 10.56 2.60 13.55
C ALA A 392 10.84 2.34 12.06
N PHE A 393 10.05 1.44 11.45
CA PHE A 393 10.20 1.08 10.05
C PHE A 393 9.94 2.26 9.11
N TYR A 394 8.88 3.02 9.32
CA TYR A 394 8.60 4.21 8.51
C TYR A 394 9.67 5.29 8.66
N VAL A 395 10.17 5.51 9.88
CA VAL A 395 11.29 6.43 10.12
C VAL A 395 12.54 5.94 9.40
N THR A 396 12.84 4.65 9.42
CA THR A 396 13.99 4.08 8.69
C THR A 396 13.85 4.24 7.18
N CYS A 397 12.67 4.00 6.61
CA CYS A 397 12.41 4.22 5.19
C CYS A 397 12.62 5.70 4.80
N ILE A 398 12.10 6.63 5.61
CA ILE A 398 12.30 8.08 5.42
C ILE A 398 13.79 8.42 5.50
N LEU A 399 14.49 7.95 6.53
CA LEU A 399 15.91 8.17 6.72
C LEU A 399 16.72 7.63 5.54
N PHE A 400 16.42 6.41 5.08
CA PHE A 400 17.06 5.82 3.92
C PHE A 400 16.87 6.66 2.65
N VAL A 401 15.63 7.10 2.38
CA VAL A 401 15.33 7.94 1.22
C VAL A 401 16.07 9.27 1.27
N PHE A 402 16.07 9.97 2.41
CA PHE A 402 16.69 11.31 2.49
C PHE A 402 18.20 11.28 2.70
N VAL A 403 18.73 10.27 3.37
CA VAL A 403 20.16 10.16 3.69
C VAL A 403 20.88 9.34 2.63
N VAL A 404 20.50 8.08 2.41
CA VAL A 404 21.22 7.18 1.50
C VAL A 404 20.94 7.57 0.05
N LEU A 405 19.67 7.54 -0.37
CA LEU A 405 19.31 7.93 -1.74
C LEU A 405 19.53 9.43 -1.99
N GLY A 406 19.32 10.27 -0.96
CA GLY A 406 19.63 11.69 -1.04
C GLY A 406 21.13 11.98 -1.21
N ALA A 407 22.02 11.22 -0.57
CA ALA A 407 23.46 11.34 -0.80
C ALA A 407 23.83 10.93 -2.22
N VAL A 408 23.28 9.82 -2.73
CA VAL A 408 23.48 9.39 -4.11
C VAL A 408 23.05 10.49 -5.10
N LEU A 409 21.84 11.04 -4.94
CA LEU A 409 21.37 12.12 -5.81
C LEU A 409 22.20 13.39 -5.69
N LYS A 410 22.68 13.73 -4.49
CA LYS A 410 23.57 14.87 -4.27
C LYS A 410 24.88 14.71 -5.05
N LEU A 411 25.44 13.49 -5.10
CA LEU A 411 26.61 13.18 -5.93
C LEU A 411 26.33 13.32 -7.43
N CYS A 412 25.07 13.14 -7.84
CA CYS A 412 24.60 13.39 -9.21
C CYS A 412 24.20 14.85 -9.48
N GLY A 413 24.32 15.76 -8.49
CA GLY A 413 23.91 17.16 -8.62
C GLY A 413 22.39 17.39 -8.58
N ILE A 414 21.62 16.43 -8.05
CA ILE A 414 20.15 16.47 -8.02
C ILE A 414 19.66 16.54 -6.57
N ASN A 415 18.60 17.33 -6.34
CA ASN A 415 17.96 17.43 -5.05
C ASN A 415 16.87 16.35 -4.87
N VAL A 416 16.98 15.54 -3.82
CA VAL A 416 16.04 14.46 -3.49
C VAL A 416 14.58 14.92 -3.34
N PHE A 417 14.35 16.08 -2.73
CA PHE A 417 13.00 16.62 -2.54
C PHE A 417 12.34 16.97 -3.87
N ARG A 418 13.13 17.44 -4.85
CA ARG A 418 12.64 17.74 -6.20
C ARG A 418 12.25 16.48 -6.95
N LEU A 419 13.07 15.42 -6.85
CA LEU A 419 12.74 14.13 -7.46
C LEU A 419 11.47 13.52 -6.84
N ILE A 420 11.35 13.53 -5.51
CA ILE A 420 10.14 13.03 -4.81
C ILE A 420 8.90 13.81 -5.28
N ARG A 421 8.99 15.14 -5.40
CA ARG A 421 7.88 15.96 -5.91
C ARG A 421 7.51 15.60 -7.35
N TYR A 422 8.51 15.37 -8.20
CA TYR A 422 8.29 14.94 -9.58
C TYR A 422 7.60 13.56 -9.66
N LEU A 423 7.94 12.65 -8.74
CA LEU A 423 7.38 11.30 -8.63
C LEU A 423 6.12 11.19 -7.76
N ARG A 424 5.52 12.31 -7.33
CA ARG A 424 4.38 12.32 -6.37
C ARG A 424 3.24 11.40 -6.78
N THR A 425 2.95 11.31 -8.08
CA THR A 425 1.82 10.52 -8.58
C THR A 425 2.10 9.03 -8.47
N GLU A 426 3.32 8.62 -8.81
CA GLU A 426 3.78 7.22 -8.76
C GLU A 426 3.87 6.77 -7.31
N ILE A 427 4.39 7.62 -6.43
CA ILE A 427 4.42 7.38 -4.98
C ILE A 427 2.99 7.19 -4.43
N LEU A 428 2.03 8.05 -4.82
CA LEU A 428 0.64 7.93 -4.37
C LEU A 428 -0.05 6.67 -4.89
N ILE A 429 0.21 6.26 -6.13
CA ILE A 429 -0.31 5.02 -6.71
C ILE A 429 0.28 3.81 -5.97
N THR A 430 1.60 3.81 -5.75
CA THR A 430 2.30 2.75 -5.02
C THR A 430 1.84 2.66 -3.58
N LEU A 431 1.63 3.79 -2.90
CA LEU A 431 1.09 3.84 -1.55
C LEU A 431 -0.32 3.25 -1.52
N GLY A 432 -1.21 3.69 -2.41
CA GLY A 432 -2.60 3.22 -2.45
C GLY A 432 -2.74 1.75 -2.82
N THR A 433 -1.85 1.20 -3.64
CA THR A 433 -1.90 -0.21 -4.08
C THR A 433 -1.01 -1.13 -3.25
N ALA A 434 -0.10 -0.57 -2.44
CA ALA A 434 1.02 -1.26 -1.78
C ALA A 434 1.84 -2.18 -2.69
N SER A 435 1.93 -1.83 -3.97
CA SER A 435 2.73 -2.53 -4.95
C SER A 435 3.50 -1.51 -5.77
N ALA A 436 4.75 -1.81 -6.07
CA ALA A 436 5.53 -0.98 -6.98
C ALA A 436 5.11 -1.24 -8.44
N GLU A 437 4.54 -2.40 -8.77
CA GLU A 437 4.22 -2.81 -10.15
C GLU A 437 3.25 -1.84 -10.85
N PRO A 438 2.17 -1.35 -10.21
CA PRO A 438 1.22 -0.44 -10.84
C PRO A 438 1.82 0.89 -11.29
N ALA A 439 2.95 1.30 -10.73
CA ALA A 439 3.59 2.57 -11.05
C ALA A 439 4.79 2.42 -12.00
N LEU A 440 5.27 1.19 -12.25
CA LEU A 440 6.43 0.92 -13.10
C LEU A 440 6.32 1.55 -14.49
N PRO A 441 5.22 1.39 -15.24
CA PRO A 441 5.18 1.93 -16.59
C PRO A 441 5.19 3.46 -16.65
N ARG A 442 4.56 4.12 -15.66
CA ARG A 442 4.63 5.58 -15.53
C ARG A 442 6.01 6.05 -15.10
N LEU A 443 6.70 5.26 -14.26
CA LEU A 443 8.05 5.59 -13.85
C LEU A 443 9.00 5.60 -15.06
N LEU A 444 8.91 4.60 -15.94
CA LEU A 444 9.67 4.56 -17.20
C LEU A 444 9.45 5.84 -18.04
N ASP A 445 8.18 6.14 -18.37
CA ASP A 445 7.80 7.33 -19.14
C ASP A 445 8.26 8.65 -18.47
N LYS A 446 8.10 8.77 -17.14
CA LYS A 446 8.51 9.99 -16.42
C LYS A 446 10.02 10.18 -16.41
N LEU A 447 10.80 9.13 -16.24
CA LEU A 447 12.26 9.23 -16.24
C LEU A 447 12.80 9.54 -17.63
N GLU A 448 12.20 8.98 -18.68
CA GLU A 448 12.50 9.35 -20.07
C GLU A 448 12.19 10.84 -20.33
N ARG A 449 10.99 11.31 -19.94
CA ARG A 449 10.60 12.73 -20.08
C ARG A 449 11.43 13.68 -19.23
N MET A 450 11.98 13.19 -18.12
CA MET A 450 12.91 13.95 -17.29
C MET A 450 14.27 14.12 -17.99
N GLY A 451 14.53 13.41 -19.09
CA GLY A 451 15.75 13.53 -19.88
C GLY A 451 16.73 12.39 -19.69
N CYS A 452 16.43 11.35 -18.91
CA CYS A 452 17.26 10.14 -18.88
C CYS A 452 17.12 9.39 -20.21
N GLU A 453 18.23 8.90 -20.78
CA GLU A 453 18.17 8.16 -22.04
C GLU A 453 17.33 6.89 -21.91
N LYS A 454 16.44 6.65 -22.88
CA LYS A 454 15.54 5.48 -22.94
C LYS A 454 16.27 4.14 -22.79
N SER A 455 17.48 4.03 -23.33
CA SER A 455 18.31 2.82 -23.21
C SER A 455 18.71 2.51 -21.76
N VAL A 456 19.04 3.54 -20.97
CA VAL A 456 19.41 3.40 -19.57
C VAL A 456 18.18 3.14 -18.72
N VAL A 457 17.12 3.92 -18.89
CA VAL A 457 15.87 3.76 -18.13
C VAL A 457 15.26 2.38 -18.37
N GLY A 458 15.19 1.97 -19.64
CA GLY A 458 14.63 0.70 -20.07
C GLY A 458 15.39 -0.51 -19.54
N LEU A 459 16.69 -0.41 -19.28
CA LEU A 459 17.47 -1.49 -18.67
C LEU A 459 17.44 -1.43 -17.14
N VAL A 460 17.74 -0.26 -16.56
CA VAL A 460 17.98 -0.14 -15.12
C VAL A 460 16.71 -0.29 -14.30
N VAL A 461 15.60 0.32 -14.71
CA VAL A 461 14.38 0.31 -13.90
C VAL A 461 13.76 -1.10 -13.83
N PRO A 462 13.55 -1.84 -14.94
CA PRO A 462 12.97 -3.17 -14.87
C PRO A 462 13.86 -4.18 -14.12
N THR A 463 15.19 -4.10 -14.28
CA THR A 463 16.12 -4.93 -13.50
C THR A 463 16.07 -4.56 -12.01
N GLY A 464 16.02 -3.27 -11.68
CA GLY A 464 15.90 -2.80 -10.29
C GLY A 464 14.63 -3.30 -9.59
N TYR A 465 13.54 -3.51 -10.33
CA TYR A 465 12.32 -4.09 -9.76
C TYR A 465 12.46 -5.52 -9.24
N ALA A 466 13.46 -6.26 -9.73
CA ALA A 466 13.77 -7.59 -9.24
C ALA A 466 14.96 -7.61 -8.27
N PHE A 467 15.93 -6.71 -8.45
CA PHE A 467 17.22 -6.78 -7.77
C PHE A 467 17.47 -5.64 -6.76
N ASN A 468 16.70 -4.55 -6.82
CA ASN A 468 16.86 -3.37 -5.98
C ASN A 468 15.59 -3.09 -5.16
N LEU A 469 15.24 -4.07 -4.33
CA LEU A 469 14.10 -3.99 -3.42
C LEU A 469 14.52 -3.41 -2.08
N ASP A 470 14.96 -2.15 -2.08
CA ASP A 470 15.50 -1.46 -0.90
C ASP A 470 14.55 -1.52 0.30
N GLY A 471 13.25 -1.26 0.09
CA GLY A 471 12.26 -1.33 1.16
C GLY A 471 12.10 -2.74 1.73
N VAL A 472 12.23 -3.78 0.90
CA VAL A 472 12.23 -5.18 1.36
C VAL A 472 13.46 -5.46 2.21
N CYS A 473 14.64 -4.96 1.82
CA CYS A 473 15.87 -5.14 2.61
C CYS A 473 15.76 -4.49 4.01
N ILE A 474 15.27 -3.24 4.09
CA ILE A 474 15.00 -2.59 5.39
C ILE A 474 14.06 -3.46 6.23
N TYR A 475 12.98 -3.94 5.62
CA TYR A 475 11.98 -4.77 6.30
C TYR A 475 12.57 -6.08 6.81
N LEU A 476 13.29 -6.82 5.97
CA LEU A 476 13.88 -8.10 6.34
C LEU A 476 14.76 -7.95 7.58
N THR A 477 15.60 -6.91 7.58
CA THR A 477 16.49 -6.64 8.71
C THR A 477 15.70 -6.31 9.97
N MET A 478 14.78 -5.35 9.89
CA MET A 478 14.02 -4.92 11.07
C MET A 478 13.11 -6.03 11.60
N ALA A 479 12.54 -6.85 10.73
CA ALA A 479 11.72 -8.00 11.08
C ALA A 479 12.54 -9.07 11.82
N VAL A 480 13.75 -9.39 11.33
CA VAL A 480 14.66 -10.35 11.98
C VAL A 480 15.01 -9.89 13.40
N ILE A 481 15.44 -8.64 13.55
CA ILE A 481 15.82 -8.09 14.85
C ILE A 481 14.62 -7.99 15.79
N PHE A 482 13.47 -7.56 15.28
CA PHE A 482 12.22 -7.55 16.04
C PHE A 482 11.84 -8.95 16.53
N ILE A 483 11.89 -9.96 15.66
CA ILE A 483 11.57 -11.34 16.02
C ILE A 483 12.53 -11.82 17.12
N ALA A 484 13.83 -11.62 16.94
CA ALA A 484 14.84 -12.01 17.93
C ALA A 484 14.60 -11.36 19.30
N GLN A 485 14.32 -10.06 19.32
CA GLN A 485 13.98 -9.33 20.54
C GLN A 485 12.68 -9.83 21.17
N ALA A 486 11.64 -10.04 20.36
CA ALA A 486 10.33 -10.46 20.83
C ALA A 486 10.33 -11.89 21.40
N THR A 487 11.13 -12.79 20.82
CA THR A 487 11.28 -14.19 21.27
C THR A 487 12.41 -14.40 22.26
N ASN A 488 13.07 -13.32 22.72
CA ASN A 488 14.25 -13.37 23.58
C ASN A 488 15.36 -14.31 23.03
N THR A 489 15.49 -14.39 21.71
CA THR A 489 16.52 -15.21 21.08
C THR A 489 17.78 -14.37 20.90
N PRO A 490 18.86 -14.63 21.65
CA PRO A 490 20.07 -13.84 21.53
C PRO A 490 20.71 -14.10 20.16
N LEU A 491 20.88 -13.05 19.37
CA LEU A 491 21.65 -13.09 18.14
C LEU A 491 23.05 -12.54 18.41
N THR A 492 24.07 -13.31 18.01
CA THR A 492 25.42 -12.79 17.92
C THR A 492 25.58 -11.96 16.65
N LEU A 493 26.52 -11.02 16.62
CA LEU A 493 26.78 -10.20 15.44
C LEU A 493 27.07 -11.05 14.19
N GLY A 494 27.76 -12.18 14.34
CA GLY A 494 28.01 -13.12 13.23
C GLY A 494 26.73 -13.76 12.71
N GLN A 495 25.78 -14.09 13.58
CA GLN A 495 24.48 -14.63 13.18
C GLN A 495 23.62 -13.56 12.49
N GLU A 496 23.63 -12.33 13.00
CA GLU A 496 22.93 -11.21 12.35
C GLU A 496 23.47 -10.98 10.95
N LEU A 497 24.79 -10.85 10.78
CA LEU A 497 25.41 -10.67 9.47
C LEU A 497 25.10 -11.84 8.53
N THR A 498 25.06 -13.08 9.04
CA THR A 498 24.69 -14.27 8.25
C THR A 498 23.24 -14.18 7.77
N ILE A 499 22.31 -13.80 8.66
CA ILE A 499 20.90 -13.63 8.33
C ILE A 499 20.72 -12.50 7.32
N LEU A 500 21.43 -11.39 7.48
CA LEU A 500 21.39 -10.26 6.54
C LEU A 500 21.96 -10.61 5.17
N ALA A 501 23.07 -11.35 5.12
CA ALA A 501 23.62 -11.85 3.87
C ALA A 501 22.62 -12.77 3.16
N MET A 502 21.95 -13.66 3.90
CA MET A 502 20.91 -14.51 3.33
C MET A 502 19.67 -13.69 2.92
N GLY A 503 19.31 -12.67 3.69
CA GLY A 503 18.25 -11.72 3.36
C GLY A 503 18.52 -10.97 2.06
N LEU A 504 19.76 -10.54 1.85
CA LEU A 504 20.21 -9.88 0.62
C LEU A 504 20.05 -10.80 -0.60
N VAL A 505 20.36 -12.08 -0.46
CA VAL A 505 20.22 -13.07 -1.54
C VAL A 505 18.75 -13.38 -1.80
N THR A 506 17.98 -13.66 -0.75
CA THR A 506 16.55 -14.02 -0.87
C THR A 506 15.66 -12.85 -1.24
N SER A 507 16.10 -11.59 -1.07
CA SER A 507 15.38 -10.43 -1.60
C SER A 507 15.49 -10.30 -3.12
N LYS A 508 16.53 -10.86 -3.74
CA LYS A 508 16.77 -10.76 -5.19
C LYS A 508 15.87 -11.74 -5.91
N GLY A 509 15.22 -11.28 -6.98
CA GLY A 509 14.27 -12.10 -7.75
C GLY A 509 12.88 -12.19 -7.13
N MET A 510 12.65 -11.55 -5.98
CA MET A 510 11.32 -11.45 -5.38
C MET A 510 10.47 -10.44 -6.14
N SER A 511 9.16 -10.68 -6.20
CA SER A 511 8.23 -9.70 -6.75
C SER A 511 7.91 -8.62 -5.71
N GLY A 512 7.81 -7.37 -6.17
CA GLY A 512 7.39 -6.21 -5.37
C GLY A 512 5.89 -6.18 -5.02
N VAL A 513 5.21 -7.32 -5.05
CA VAL A 513 3.79 -7.48 -4.72
C VAL A 513 3.54 -7.58 -3.22
N PRO A 514 2.29 -7.32 -2.76
CA PRO A 514 1.88 -7.56 -1.39
C PRO A 514 2.22 -8.99 -0.94
N GLY A 515 2.80 -9.14 0.25
CA GLY A 515 3.26 -10.43 0.78
C GLY A 515 4.62 -10.93 0.25
N GLY A 516 5.19 -10.34 -0.80
CA GLY A 516 6.50 -10.77 -1.33
C GLY A 516 7.64 -10.64 -0.30
N GLY A 517 7.61 -9.59 0.53
CA GLY A 517 8.58 -9.42 1.62
C GLY A 517 8.46 -10.50 2.71
N PHE A 518 7.26 -11.04 2.94
CA PHE A 518 7.06 -12.15 3.87
C PHE A 518 7.62 -13.46 3.34
N VAL A 519 7.44 -13.72 2.05
CA VAL A 519 8.03 -14.89 1.40
C VAL A 519 9.55 -14.82 1.50
N ALA A 520 10.14 -13.65 1.23
CA ALA A 520 11.58 -13.42 1.38
C ALA A 520 12.05 -13.63 2.83
N LEU A 521 11.29 -13.15 3.82
CA LEU A 521 11.59 -13.34 5.24
C LEU A 521 11.53 -14.82 5.63
N ALA A 522 10.48 -15.53 5.20
CA ALA A 522 10.32 -16.96 5.43
C ALA A 522 11.46 -17.76 4.80
N ALA A 523 11.85 -17.43 3.57
CA ALA A 523 12.99 -18.04 2.89
C ALA A 523 14.30 -17.78 3.64
N THR A 524 14.51 -16.55 4.13
CA THR A 524 15.68 -16.19 4.93
C THR A 524 15.76 -17.01 6.21
N LEU A 525 14.68 -17.01 7.01
CA LEU A 525 14.66 -17.73 8.30
C LEU A 525 14.73 -19.24 8.10
N SER A 526 14.07 -19.77 7.07
CA SER A 526 14.13 -21.19 6.73
C SER A 526 15.53 -21.63 6.29
N SER A 527 16.33 -20.75 5.70
CA SER A 527 17.67 -21.11 5.23
C SER A 527 18.71 -21.09 6.34
N VAL A 528 18.52 -20.19 7.32
CA VAL A 528 19.51 -19.96 8.39
C VAL A 528 19.17 -20.77 9.65
N HIS A 529 17.91 -21.19 9.85
CA HIS A 529 17.44 -22.02 10.97
C HIS A 529 17.76 -21.49 12.38
N ILE A 530 18.06 -20.20 12.52
CA ILE A 530 18.37 -19.57 13.82
C ILE A 530 17.09 -19.09 14.52
N LEU A 531 16.17 -18.49 13.78
CA LEU A 531 14.90 -17.98 14.32
C LEU A 531 13.74 -18.90 13.95
N PRO A 532 12.77 -19.11 14.85
CA PRO A 532 11.63 -19.98 14.60
C PRO A 532 10.70 -19.39 13.53
N LEU A 533 10.33 -20.19 12.51
CA LEU A 533 9.39 -19.75 11.47
C LEU A 533 8.02 -19.34 12.03
N SER A 534 7.62 -19.92 13.17
CA SER A 534 6.36 -19.55 13.85
C SER A 534 6.34 -18.08 14.30
N ALA A 535 7.51 -17.46 14.55
CA ALA A 535 7.60 -16.07 14.96
C ALA A 535 7.24 -15.05 13.87
N ILE A 536 7.25 -15.48 12.60
CA ILE A 536 6.73 -14.68 11.48
C ILE A 536 5.25 -14.32 11.69
N ALA A 537 4.49 -15.15 12.42
CA ALA A 537 3.09 -14.90 12.76
C ALA A 537 2.86 -13.56 13.48
N LEU A 538 3.87 -13.07 14.23
CA LEU A 538 3.81 -11.79 14.94
C LEU A 538 3.68 -10.59 13.99
N LEU A 539 4.18 -10.72 12.77
CA LEU A 539 4.21 -9.65 11.79
C LEU A 539 2.97 -9.64 10.87
N VAL A 540 2.17 -10.74 10.85
CA VAL A 540 1.13 -10.96 9.83
C VAL A 540 0.08 -9.84 9.84
N GLY A 541 -0.24 -9.32 11.02
CA GLY A 541 -1.20 -8.23 11.17
C GLY A 541 -0.71 -6.88 10.63
N ILE A 542 0.60 -6.65 10.57
CA ILE A 542 1.20 -5.34 10.25
C ILE A 542 1.90 -5.27 8.90
N ASP A 543 2.28 -6.40 8.29
CA ASP A 543 2.99 -6.40 7.00
C ASP A 543 2.19 -5.71 5.89
N ARG A 544 0.86 -5.76 5.95
CA ARG A 544 0.01 -5.04 5.00
C ARG A 544 0.36 -3.54 4.97
N PHE A 545 0.56 -2.95 6.14
CA PHE A 545 0.88 -1.53 6.31
C PHE A 545 2.36 -1.23 6.07
N MET A 546 3.26 -2.12 6.48
CA MET A 546 4.68 -2.00 6.15
C MET A 546 4.92 -2.13 4.64
N GLY A 547 4.13 -2.96 3.97
CA GLY A 547 4.18 -3.21 2.52
C GLY A 547 4.05 -1.93 1.69
N GLU A 548 3.24 -0.97 2.15
CA GLU A 548 3.08 0.33 1.49
C GLU A 548 4.39 1.11 1.47
N ALA A 549 5.04 1.28 2.63
CA ALA A 549 6.32 1.98 2.71
C ALA A 549 7.47 1.17 2.06
N ARG A 550 7.42 -0.17 2.10
CA ARG A 550 8.36 -1.02 1.34
C ARG A 550 8.31 -0.68 -0.14
N ALA A 551 7.10 -0.72 -0.72
CA ALA A 551 6.90 -0.48 -2.13
C ALA A 551 7.29 0.96 -2.53
N VAL A 552 6.93 1.97 -1.72
CA VAL A 552 7.30 3.37 -1.94
C VAL A 552 8.82 3.57 -1.88
N THR A 553 9.50 2.94 -0.93
CA THR A 553 10.96 3.04 -0.81
C THR A 553 11.65 2.43 -2.03
N SER A 554 11.22 1.24 -2.46
CA SER A 554 11.80 0.56 -3.63
C SER A 554 11.56 1.31 -4.94
N ILE A 555 10.37 1.90 -5.15
CA ILE A 555 10.12 2.67 -6.38
C ILE A 555 10.99 3.94 -6.45
N ILE A 556 11.20 4.62 -5.31
CA ILE A 556 12.12 5.76 -5.24
C ILE A 556 13.55 5.28 -5.47
N GLY A 557 13.97 4.19 -4.85
CA GLY A 557 15.28 3.56 -5.05
C GLY A 557 15.57 3.26 -6.53
N ASN A 558 14.62 2.65 -7.23
CA ASN A 558 14.72 2.34 -8.66
C ASN A 558 14.79 3.60 -9.53
N ALA A 559 14.05 4.65 -9.17
CA ALA A 559 14.14 5.94 -9.85
C ALA A 559 15.53 6.56 -9.69
N VAL A 560 16.06 6.55 -8.46
CA VAL A 560 17.40 7.07 -8.15
C VAL A 560 18.48 6.25 -8.84
N ALA A 561 18.34 4.93 -8.92
CA ALA A 561 19.26 4.07 -9.64
C ALA A 561 19.36 4.44 -11.12
N ALA A 562 18.21 4.61 -11.80
CA ALA A 562 18.18 5.01 -13.20
C ALA A 562 18.85 6.38 -13.42
N VAL A 563 18.57 7.34 -12.53
CA VAL A 563 19.17 8.68 -12.58
C VAL A 563 20.68 8.64 -12.35
N ALA A 564 21.13 7.88 -11.33
CA ALA A 564 22.54 7.77 -11.00
C ALA A 564 23.33 7.12 -12.13
N VAL A 565 22.85 5.99 -12.66
CA VAL A 565 23.49 5.30 -13.78
C VAL A 565 23.49 6.16 -15.05
N ALA A 566 22.38 6.85 -15.36
CA ALA A 566 22.31 7.78 -16.48
C ALA A 566 23.32 8.92 -16.34
N THR A 567 23.49 9.45 -15.12
CA THR A 567 24.46 10.51 -14.82
C THR A 567 25.90 10.01 -14.99
N TRP A 568 26.21 8.81 -14.48
CA TRP A 568 27.55 8.20 -14.57
C TRP A 568 27.94 7.79 -15.99
N GLU A 569 26.96 7.51 -16.84
CA GLU A 569 27.17 7.25 -18.26
C GLU A 569 27.11 8.52 -19.12
N LYS A 570 26.80 9.68 -18.53
CA LYS A 570 26.55 10.94 -19.24
C LYS A 570 25.46 10.81 -20.31
N LYS A 571 24.48 9.94 -20.06
CA LYS A 571 23.36 9.60 -20.93
C LYS A 571 22.07 10.24 -20.43
N TYR A 572 22.08 11.56 -20.32
CA TYR A 572 20.92 12.35 -19.91
C TYR A 572 20.97 13.76 -20.52
N ASP A 573 19.80 14.33 -20.76
CA ASP A 573 19.63 15.74 -21.15
C ASP A 573 19.53 16.60 -19.87
N ALA A 574 20.60 17.34 -19.59
CA ALA A 574 20.68 18.22 -18.43
C ALA A 574 19.66 19.37 -18.47
N ALA A 575 19.30 19.88 -19.66
CA ALA A 575 18.34 20.96 -19.81
C ALA A 575 16.92 20.45 -19.56
N ALA A 576 16.56 19.29 -20.13
CA ALA A 576 15.28 18.62 -19.86
C ALA A 576 15.15 18.26 -18.38
N MET A 577 16.20 17.72 -17.76
CA MET A 577 16.20 17.35 -16.35
C MET A 577 16.05 18.56 -15.42
N ARG A 578 16.78 19.64 -15.71
CA ARG A 578 16.61 20.90 -14.96
C ARG A 578 15.20 21.44 -15.13
N LYS A 579 14.67 21.43 -16.35
CA LYS A 579 13.29 21.86 -16.62
C LYS A 579 12.27 21.00 -15.87
N ALA A 580 12.38 19.68 -15.90
CA ALA A 580 11.44 18.78 -15.26
C ALA A 580 11.45 18.91 -13.73
N LEU A 581 12.63 19.10 -13.12
CA LEU A 581 12.76 19.16 -11.66
C LEU A 581 12.54 20.55 -11.07
N TYR A 582 12.84 21.63 -11.81
CA TYR A 582 12.85 22.99 -11.28
C TYR A 582 11.77 23.92 -11.84
N ARG A 583 10.99 23.52 -12.86
CA ARG A 583 10.00 24.41 -13.49
C ARG A 583 8.64 24.48 -12.78
N ASP A 584 8.38 23.64 -11.80
CA ASP A 584 7.24 23.83 -10.88
C ASP A 584 7.63 24.79 -9.74
N GLY A 585 7.59 26.09 -10.06
CA GLY A 585 7.52 27.21 -9.11
C GLY A 585 8.86 27.77 -8.60
N ILE A 586 9.07 29.05 -8.95
CA ILE A 586 10.11 30.00 -8.50
C ILE A 586 11.37 30.02 -9.38
N GLU A 587 11.45 31.08 -10.17
CA GLU A 587 12.70 31.65 -10.69
C GLU A 587 13.70 31.79 -9.56
N ASP A 588 14.82 31.10 -9.68
CA ASP A 588 15.98 31.27 -8.82
C ASP A 588 16.62 32.63 -9.15
N ASN A 589 16.10 33.70 -8.55
CA ASN A 589 16.83 34.96 -8.43
C ASN A 589 17.95 34.75 -7.42
N GLY A 590 19.07 34.22 -7.90
CA GLY A 590 20.19 33.80 -7.06
C GLY A 590 21.47 33.53 -7.84
N SER A 591 22.06 34.61 -8.37
CA SER A 591 23.49 34.76 -8.71
C SER A 591 24.12 33.80 -9.74
N SER A 592 24.29 34.31 -10.97
CA SER A 592 25.60 34.38 -11.64
C SER A 592 25.50 35.27 -12.87
N GLU A 593 25.98 36.51 -12.75
CA GLU A 593 26.26 37.37 -13.91
C GLU A 593 27.28 36.68 -14.84
N PRO A 594 27.13 36.85 -16.16
CA PRO A 594 28.27 37.05 -17.03
C PRO A 594 28.31 38.52 -17.43
N SER A 595 29.35 39.19 -16.99
CA SER A 595 29.75 40.53 -17.40
C SER A 595 29.80 40.68 -18.93
N GLY A 596 29.15 41.75 -19.42
CA GLY A 596 29.54 42.44 -20.64
C GLY A 596 28.48 42.46 -21.74
N MET A 597 27.74 43.57 -21.86
CA MET A 597 27.56 44.23 -23.16
C MET A 597 26.93 45.62 -23.02
N SER A 598 27.41 46.51 -23.89
CA SER A 598 27.32 47.96 -23.90
C SER A 598 25.94 48.50 -24.30
N THR A 599 25.54 49.57 -23.62
CA THR A 599 24.70 50.72 -24.01
C THR A 599 23.93 50.69 -25.35
N ALA A 600 22.59 50.66 -25.22
CA ALA A 600 21.53 51.41 -25.92
C ALA A 600 21.70 51.97 -27.36
N SER A 601 20.65 51.75 -28.17
CA SER A 601 20.10 52.75 -29.11
C SER A 601 18.59 52.49 -29.34
N PRO A 602 17.73 53.52 -29.53
CA PRO A 602 16.27 53.39 -29.43
C PRO A 602 15.57 53.01 -30.75
N ALA A 603 14.37 52.47 -30.62
CA ALA A 603 13.48 52.07 -31.71
C ALA A 603 12.91 53.25 -32.51
N PRO A 604 12.63 53.10 -33.82
CA PRO A 604 11.82 54.05 -34.56
C PRO A 604 10.32 53.72 -34.49
N ASP A 605 9.54 54.79 -34.58
CA ASP A 605 8.12 54.89 -34.28
C ASP A 605 7.20 54.51 -35.45
N LEU A 606 5.96 54.21 -35.07
CA LEU A 606 4.73 53.71 -35.72
C LEU A 606 4.40 53.99 -37.20
N ALA A 607 3.57 53.08 -37.76
CA ALA A 607 2.48 53.45 -38.67
C ALA A 607 1.19 52.64 -38.35
N PRO A 608 0.01 53.27 -38.24
CA PRO A 608 -1.25 52.59 -37.95
C PRO A 608 -1.91 52.01 -39.22
N LEU A 609 -2.48 50.80 -39.11
CA LEU A 609 -3.23 50.13 -40.18
C LEU A 609 -4.65 50.72 -40.34
N PRO A 610 -5.16 50.87 -41.58
CA PRO A 610 -6.46 51.48 -41.84
C PRO A 610 -7.62 50.51 -41.60
N THR A 611 -8.69 51.03 -40.99
CA THR A 611 -10.01 50.39 -40.92
C THR A 611 -10.77 50.55 -42.24
N ARG A 612 -11.39 49.47 -42.73
CA ARG A 612 -12.67 49.33 -43.48
C ARG A 612 -12.65 47.97 -44.20
N SER A 613 -13.72 47.19 -44.32
CA SER A 613 -15.18 47.45 -44.28
C SER A 613 -15.92 46.19 -43.87
#